data_AF-A0A1D9LJI6-F1
#
_entry.id   AF-A0A1D9LJI6-F1
#
_cell.length_a   1.000
_cell.length_b   1.000
_cell.length_c   1.000
_cell.angle_alpha   90.00
_cell.angle_beta   90.00
_cell.angle_gamma   90.00
#
_symmetry.space_group_name_H-M   'P 1'
#
loop_
_entity.id
_entity.type
_entity.pdbx_description
1 polymer ?
#
loop_
_entity_poly.entity_id
_entity_poly.type
_entity_poly.pdbx_seq_one_letter_code
_entity_poly.pdbx_strand_id
1 'polypeptide(L)'
;MWISPQQAGVEELVQNLALWLKLAVEACGALAIAAGVLLVAGRWLRQTLAGLPSDYNRLRLTFARFLALALELQLAADILSTAVAPSWDQIGKLGAIAVLRTALNYFLAREIREAEAGSLPVRT
;
A
#
# COMPACT_ATOMS: atom_id res chain seq x y z
N MET A 1 -4.14 39.12 26.73
CA MET A 1 -5.03 37.94 26.68
C MET A 1 -4.40 36.95 25.71
N TRP A 2 -3.75 35.91 26.23
CA TRP A 2 -3.10 34.89 25.39
C TRP A 2 -4.19 33.96 24.87
N ILE A 3 -4.49 34.01 23.57
CA ILE A 3 -5.39 33.06 22.93
C ILE A 3 -4.59 31.77 22.77
N SER A 4 -4.92 30.75 23.55
CA SER A 4 -4.33 29.42 23.39
C SER A 4 -4.75 28.85 22.03
N PRO A 5 -3.87 28.15 21.28
CA PRO A 5 -4.18 27.60 19.95
C PRO A 5 -5.48 26.78 19.90
N GLN A 6 -5.86 26.14 21.02
CA GLN A 6 -7.13 25.41 21.16
C GLN A 6 -8.38 26.29 20.97
N GLN A 7 -8.30 27.61 21.25
CA GLN A 7 -9.42 28.55 21.09
C GLN A 7 -9.52 29.13 19.67
N ALA A 8 -8.49 28.95 18.84
CA ALA A 8 -8.39 29.57 17.53
C ALA A 8 -8.77 28.65 16.35
N GLY A 9 -9.17 27.39 16.60
CA GLY A 9 -9.51 26.42 15.54
C GLY A 9 -8.33 26.00 14.65
N VAL A 10 -7.12 26.47 14.95
CA VAL A 10 -5.89 26.22 14.16
C VAL A 10 -5.53 24.74 14.18
N GLU A 11 -5.74 24.06 15.31
CA GLU A 11 -5.47 22.63 15.44
C GLU A 11 -6.38 21.77 14.55
N GLU A 12 -7.67 22.10 14.48
CA GLU A 12 -8.65 21.42 13.61
C GLU A 12 -8.33 21.62 12.12
N LEU A 13 -7.90 22.83 11.74
CA LEU A 13 -7.47 23.14 10.38
C LEU A 13 -6.23 22.34 9.98
N VAL A 14 -5.23 22.24 10.86
CA VAL A 14 -4.00 21.47 10.61
C VAL A 14 -4.31 19.97 10.50
N GLN A 15 -5.17 19.44 11.37
CA GLN A 15 -5.61 18.04 11.32
C GLN A 15 -6.33 17.72 10.01
N ASN A 16 -7.32 18.53 9.62
CA ASN A 16 -8.04 18.32 8.37
C ASN A 16 -7.13 18.40 7.14
N LEU A 17 -6.23 19.39 7.07
CA LEU A 17 -5.27 19.50 5.98
C LEU A 17 -4.38 18.26 5.87
N ALA A 18 -3.89 17.76 7.00
CA ALA A 18 -3.05 16.57 6.99
C ALA A 18 -3.81 15.30 6.58
N LEU A 19 -5.07 15.16 6.96
CA LEU A 19 -5.91 14.04 6.54
C LEU A 19 -6.16 14.07 5.02
N TRP A 20 -6.44 15.25 4.45
CA TRP A 20 -6.57 15.41 3.01
C TRP A 20 -5.27 15.11 2.27
N LEU A 21 -4.14 15.57 2.81
CA LEU A 21 -2.83 15.29 2.23
C LEU A 21 -2.50 13.80 2.30
N LYS A 22 -2.80 13.13 3.42
CA LYS A 22 -2.64 11.68 3.55
C LYS A 22 -3.45 10.94 2.49
N LEU A 23 -4.73 11.27 2.36
CA LEU A 23 -5.61 10.65 1.38
C LEU A 23 -5.10 10.85 -0.05
N ALA A 24 -4.61 12.06 -0.37
CA ALA A 24 -4.03 12.35 -1.68
C ALA A 24 -2.79 11.49 -1.95
N VAL A 25 -1.90 11.33 -0.96
CA VAL A 25 -0.69 10.51 -1.10
C VAL A 25 -1.05 9.01 -1.25
N GLU A 26 -2.02 8.50 -0.48
CA GLU A 26 -2.54 7.14 -0.63
C GLU A 26 -3.11 6.91 -2.04
N ALA A 27 -3.90 7.86 -2.54
CA ALA A 27 -4.46 7.81 -3.89
C ALA A 27 -3.36 7.79 -4.96
N CYS A 28 -2.32 8.60 -4.82
CA CYS A 28 -1.16 8.57 -5.71
C CYS A 28 -0.45 7.21 -5.69
N GLY A 29 -0.28 6.60 -4.51
CA GLY A 29 0.27 5.26 -4.36
C GLY A 29 -0.57 4.21 -5.07
N ALA A 30 -1.89 4.25 -4.89
CA ALA A 30 -2.83 3.35 -5.59
C ALA A 30 -2.78 3.53 -7.11
N LEU A 31 -2.70 4.78 -7.60
CA LEU A 31 -2.56 5.09 -9.02
C LEU A 31 -1.23 4.59 -9.60
N ALA A 32 -0.13 4.67 -8.85
CA ALA A 32 1.15 4.13 -9.29
C ALA A 32 1.08 2.60 -9.47
N ILE A 33 0.44 1.88 -8.55
CA ILE A 33 0.20 0.43 -8.68
C ILE A 33 -0.65 0.15 -9.92
N ALA A 34 -1.77 0.85 -10.07
CA ALA A 34 -2.67 0.67 -11.20
C ALA A 34 -1.97 0.92 -12.55
N ALA A 35 -1.18 1.99 -12.65
CA ALA A 35 -0.39 2.30 -13.84
C ALA A 35 0.63 1.19 -14.15
N GLY A 36 1.32 0.67 -13.14
CA GLY A 36 2.25 -0.44 -13.29
C GLY A 36 1.57 -1.70 -13.85
N VAL A 37 0.40 -2.06 -13.31
CA VAL A 37 -0.40 -3.19 -13.79
C VAL A 37 -0.83 -2.98 -15.25
N LEU A 38 -1.41 -1.83 -15.57
CA LEU A 38 -1.88 -1.53 -16.93
C LEU A 38 -0.75 -1.57 -17.97
N LEU A 39 0.42 -1.01 -17.64
CA LEU A 39 1.58 -1.02 -18.52
C LEU A 39 2.14 -2.42 -18.75
N VAL A 40 2.23 -3.23 -17.70
CA VAL A 40 2.75 -4.60 -17.79
C VAL A 40 1.76 -5.49 -18.55
N ALA A 41 0.48 -5.41 -18.24
CA ALA A 41 -0.57 -6.15 -18.93
C ALA A 41 -0.64 -5.77 -20.42
N GLY A 42 -0.59 -4.46 -20.74
CA GLY A 42 -0.60 -3.98 -22.12
C GLY A 42 0.62 -4.43 -22.91
N ARG A 43 1.81 -4.41 -22.31
CA ARG A 43 3.04 -4.93 -22.94
C ARG A 43 3.00 -6.43 -23.14
N TRP A 44 2.52 -7.18 -22.15
CA TRP A 44 2.39 -8.63 -22.24
C TRP A 44 1.40 -9.00 -23.35
N LEU A 45 0.21 -8.39 -23.37
CA LEU A 45 -0.81 -8.64 -24.38
C LEU A 45 -0.30 -8.32 -25.80
N ARG A 46 0.38 -7.19 -26.00
CA ARG A 46 0.97 -6.84 -27.30
C ARG A 46 2.02 -7.85 -27.78
N GLN A 47 2.89 -8.34 -26.89
CA GLN A 47 3.91 -9.35 -27.24
C GLN A 47 3.27 -10.69 -27.60
N THR A 48 2.27 -11.12 -26.82
CA THR A 48 1.51 -12.35 -27.08
C THR A 48 0.77 -12.29 -28.41
N LEU A 49 0.09 -11.18 -28.71
CA LEU A 49 -0.62 -10.98 -29.98
C LEU A 49 0.33 -10.88 -31.19
N ALA A 50 1.55 -10.37 -30.98
CA ALA A 50 2.58 -10.30 -32.02
C ALA A 50 3.37 -11.62 -32.19
N GLY A 51 3.09 -12.65 -31.38
CA GLY A 51 3.84 -13.91 -31.39
C GLY A 51 5.31 -13.78 -30.98
N LEU A 52 5.67 -12.70 -30.27
CA LEU A 52 7.04 -12.44 -29.83
C LEU A 52 7.32 -13.11 -28.49
N PRO A 53 8.53 -13.62 -28.25
CA PRO A 53 8.92 -14.14 -26.95
C PRO A 53 8.85 -13.01 -25.90
N SER A 54 8.07 -13.24 -24.83
CA SER A 54 7.92 -12.28 -23.76
C SER A 54 9.15 -12.28 -22.85
N ASP A 55 9.82 -11.14 -22.72
CA ASP A 55 10.86 -10.95 -21.69
C ASP A 55 10.20 -10.73 -20.32
N TYR A 56 9.91 -11.84 -19.64
CA TYR A 56 9.30 -11.84 -18.31
C TYR A 56 10.11 -11.01 -17.30
N ASN A 57 11.45 -11.02 -17.39
CA ASN A 57 12.29 -10.29 -16.46
C ASN A 57 12.13 -8.78 -16.63
N ARG A 58 12.02 -8.28 -17.87
CA ARG A 58 11.70 -6.87 -18.14
C ARG A 58 10.32 -6.45 -17.63
N LEU A 59 9.30 -7.30 -17.81
CA LEU A 59 7.95 -7.02 -17.30
C LEU A 59 7.95 -6.95 -15.76
N ARG A 60 8.60 -7.92 -15.11
CA ARG A 60 8.78 -7.97 -13.66
C ARG A 60 9.53 -6.75 -13.13
N LEU A 61 10.66 -6.36 -13.75
CA LEU A 61 11.43 -5.18 -13.35
C LEU A 61 10.64 -3.88 -13.52
N THR A 62 9.84 -3.78 -14.59
CA THR A 62 8.95 -2.63 -14.80
C THR A 62 7.93 -2.55 -13.68
N PHE A 63 7.26 -3.66 -13.37
CA PHE A 63 6.28 -3.69 -12.29
C PHE A 63 6.89 -3.36 -10.93
N ALA A 64 8.08 -3.93 -10.63
CA ALA A 64 8.79 -3.70 -9.38
C ALA A 64 9.09 -2.22 -9.13
N ARG A 65 9.38 -1.42 -10.18
CA ARG A 65 9.59 0.03 -10.06
C ARG A 65 8.33 0.78 -9.64
N PHE A 66 7.17 0.41 -10.20
CA PHE A 66 5.89 1.01 -9.81
C PHE A 66 5.51 0.62 -8.37
N LEU A 67 5.77 -0.63 -7.98
CA LEU A 67 5.57 -1.06 -6.60
C LEU A 67 6.48 -0.31 -5.62
N ALA A 68 7.76 -0.15 -5.93
CA ALA A 68 8.69 0.61 -5.09
C ALA A 68 8.19 2.05 -4.89
N LEU A 69 7.78 2.73 -5.96
CA LEU A 69 7.20 4.07 -5.88
C LEU A 69 5.95 4.12 -5.01
N ALA A 70 5.03 3.16 -5.20
CA ALA A 70 3.81 3.09 -4.40
C ALA A 70 4.10 2.86 -2.91
N LEU A 71 5.10 2.06 -2.58
CA LEU A 71 5.51 1.78 -1.20
C LEU A 71 6.13 3.01 -0.54
N GLU A 72 6.95 3.78 -1.26
CA GLU A 72 7.49 5.06 -0.75
C GLU A 72 6.38 6.06 -0.45
N LEU A 73 5.36 6.14 -1.31
CA LEU A 73 4.18 6.99 -1.08
C LEU A 73 3.34 6.51 0.11
N GLN A 74 3.08 5.21 0.21
CA GLN A 74 2.34 4.64 1.35
C GLN A 74 3.07 4.90 2.67
N LEU A 75 4.40 4.74 2.70
CA LEU A 75 5.20 5.07 3.87
C LEU A 75 5.08 6.55 4.25
N ALA A 76 5.10 7.45 3.27
CA ALA A 76 4.92 8.89 3.51
C ALA A 76 3.53 9.20 4.10
N ALA A 77 2.47 8.53 3.61
CA ALA A 77 1.12 8.65 4.16
C ALA A 77 1.02 8.13 5.60
N ASP A 78 1.69 7.01 5.91
CA ASP A 78 1.75 6.46 7.26
C ASP A 78 2.47 7.39 8.24
N ILE A 79 3.61 7.98 7.83
CA ILE A 79 4.33 8.99 8.63
C ILE A 79 3.41 10.18 8.92
N LEU A 80 2.72 10.70 7.90
CA LEU A 80 1.76 11.80 8.07
C LEU A 80 0.64 11.43 9.05
N SER A 81 0.13 10.20 8.98
CA SER A 81 -0.89 9.70 9.90
C SER A 81 -0.40 9.67 11.35
N THR A 82 0.87 9.34 11.59
CA THR A 82 1.46 9.34 12.95
C THR A 82 1.77 10.74 13.46
N ALA A 83 2.06 11.68 12.57
CA ALA A 83 2.42 13.06 12.94
C ALA A 83 1.21 13.89 13.41
N VAL A 84 -0.02 13.51 13.03
CA VAL A 84 -1.21 14.36 13.20
C VAL A 84 -2.30 13.71 14.05
N ALA A 85 -1.98 12.61 14.74
CA ALA A 85 -2.92 11.94 15.63
C ALA A 85 -2.82 12.45 17.09
N PRO A 86 -3.70 13.39 17.49
CA PRO A 86 -4.20 13.43 18.86
C PRO A 86 -5.74 13.32 18.85
N SER A 87 -6.29 12.11 18.64
CA SER A 87 -7.62 11.71 19.16
C SER A 87 -7.77 10.19 19.17
N TRP A 88 -8.31 9.63 20.27
CA TRP A 88 -8.39 8.18 20.51
C TRP A 88 -9.27 7.42 19.49
N ASP A 89 -10.27 8.08 18.89
CA ASP A 89 -11.17 7.47 17.89
C ASP A 89 -10.46 7.20 16.55
N GLN A 90 -9.60 8.13 16.12
CA GLN A 90 -8.81 7.98 14.89
C GLN A 90 -7.67 6.98 15.06
N ILE A 91 -7.03 6.96 16.24
CA ILE A 91 -6.04 5.93 16.61
C ILE A 91 -6.69 4.54 16.58
N GLY A 92 -7.94 4.41 17.06
CA GLY A 92 -8.71 3.17 16.99
C GLY A 92 -8.94 2.66 15.56
N LYS A 93 -9.34 3.55 14.63
CA LYS A 93 -9.56 3.20 13.22
C LYS A 93 -8.26 2.78 12.50
N LEU A 94 -7.17 3.51 12.73
CA LEU A 94 -5.86 3.17 12.19
C LEU A 94 -5.33 1.85 12.76
N GLY A 95 -5.48 1.64 14.07
CA GLY A 95 -5.14 0.38 14.74
C GLY A 95 -5.93 -0.79 14.16
N ALA A 96 -7.23 -0.63 13.90
CA ALA A 96 -8.06 -1.67 13.29
C ALA A 96 -7.57 -2.06 11.89
N ILE A 97 -7.22 -1.09 11.03
CA ILE A 97 -6.68 -1.35 9.68
C ILE A 97 -5.32 -2.06 9.76
N ALA A 98 -4.44 -1.62 10.65
CA ALA A 98 -3.14 -2.24 10.87
C ALA A 98 -3.27 -3.70 11.32
N VAL A 99 -4.14 -3.98 12.29
CA VAL A 99 -4.42 -5.34 12.76
C VAL A 99 -4.99 -6.21 11.64
N LEU A 100 -5.94 -5.71 10.85
CA LEU A 100 -6.50 -6.44 9.70
C LEU A 100 -5.42 -6.81 8.69
N ARG A 101 -4.53 -5.86 8.37
CA ARG A 101 -3.41 -6.09 7.45
C ARG A 101 -2.48 -7.17 7.99
N THR A 102 -2.11 -7.10 9.27
CA THR A 102 -1.24 -8.10 9.89
C THR A 102 -1.90 -9.47 9.93
N ALA A 103 -3.18 -9.56 10.29
CA ALA A 103 -3.91 -10.81 10.38
C ALA A 103 -4.05 -11.47 9.00
N LEU A 104 -4.50 -10.73 7.98
CA LEU A 104 -4.63 -11.25 6.61
C LEU A 104 -3.28 -11.72 6.07
N ASN A 105 -2.22 -10.92 6.22
CA ASN A 105 -0.90 -11.29 5.75
C ASN A 105 -0.34 -12.53 6.48
N TYR A 106 -0.64 -12.66 7.78
CA TYR A 106 -0.28 -13.83 8.58
C TYR A 106 -1.01 -15.10 8.11
N PHE A 107 -2.33 -15.03 7.90
CA PHE A 107 -3.12 -16.18 7.43
C PHE A 107 -2.68 -16.64 6.04
N LEU A 108 -2.48 -15.69 5.12
CA LEU A 108 -2.03 -16.00 3.77
C LEU A 108 -0.66 -16.69 3.78
N ALA A 109 0.29 -16.15 4.55
CA ALA A 109 1.62 -16.76 4.70
C ALA A 109 1.57 -18.14 5.36
N ARG A 110 0.61 -18.37 6.26
CA ARG A 110 0.40 -19.66 6.91
C ARG A 110 -0.17 -20.70 5.93
N GLU A 111 -1.20 -20.35 5.19
CA GLU A 111 -1.85 -21.23 4.21
C GLU A 111 -0.86 -21.69 3.13
N ILE A 112 -0.01 -20.78 2.64
CA ILE A 112 1.06 -21.11 1.68
C ILE A 112 2.02 -22.15 2.27
N ARG A 113 2.47 -21.98 3.52
CA ARG A 113 3.36 -22.94 4.18
C ARG A 113 2.71 -24.31 4.38
N GLU A 114 1.42 -24.35 4.70
CA GLU A 114 0.67 -25.60 4.88
C GLU A 114 0.50 -26.34 3.53
N ALA A 115 0.22 -25.61 2.44
CA ALA A 115 0.15 -26.16 1.10
C ALA A 115 1.50 -26.72 0.61
N GLU A 116 2.61 -26.03 0.90
CA GLU A 116 3.96 -26.49 0.57
C GLU A 116 4.34 -27.74 1.39
N ALA A 117 4.07 -27.76 2.70
CA ALA A 117 4.36 -28.89 3.58
C ALA A 117 3.58 -30.16 3.20
N GLY A 118 2.35 -30.02 2.68
CA GLY A 118 1.54 -31.13 2.17
C GLY A 118 2.03 -31.73 0.84
N SER A 119 2.98 -31.08 0.16
CA SER A 119 3.48 -31.50 -1.16
C SER A 119 4.83 -32.22 -1.15
N LEU A 120 5.38 -32.54 0.03
CA LEU A 120 6.56 -33.41 0.13
C LEU A 120 6.17 -34.86 -0.28
N PRO A 121 6.73 -35.41 -1.37
CA PRO A 121 6.51 -36.81 -1.70
C PRO A 121 7.11 -37.68 -0.60
N VAL A 122 6.31 -38.60 -0.06
CA VAL A 122 6.78 -39.74 0.73
C VAL A 122 7.80 -40.49 -0.15
N ARG A 123 9.09 -40.23 0.09
CA ARG A 123 10.13 -41.15 -0.38
C ARG A 123 10.06 -42.39 0.49
N THR A 124 9.72 -43.49 -0.18
CA THR A 124 9.92 -44.89 0.22
C THR A 124 11.20 -45.13 1.01
#